data_AF-A0A9X2P7H3-F1
#
_entry.id   AF-A0A9X2P7H3-F1
#
_cell.length_a   1.000
_cell.length_b   1.000
_cell.length_c   1.000
_cell.angle_alpha   90.00
_cell.angle_beta   90.00
_cell.angle_gamma   90.00
#
_symmetry.space_group_name_H-M   'P 1'
#
loop_
_entity.id
_entity.type
_entity.pdbx_description
1 polymer ?
#
loop_
_entity_poly.entity_id
_entity_poly.type
_entity_poly.pdbx_seq_one_letter_code
_entity_poly.pdbx_strand_id
1 'polypeptide(L)'
;MKNLNISYLYLTLILLTTGSCIEETPNYFEFEGYQFENLDAQGGSWKTILVTDPSLIDIPQPESTNSSLYQAELSALKQQMSGLSPTQTQAVKYWTNNPVLRWNEIALELAAKYNLIPGPNADGTYTLPNPANPVGPPAFPFAHPPYTSRMLAYLSVAQFDALVVTWHYKFQFNRPAPYLTDNTIKPAYASSQLPSYPSDGATVATVSKEILKLMFPLEANYLEDKYQEHIESLVHAGINVQSDIDAGNIIGSEVIKLAKQRASSDGMAKAQTPKNVSDSIANAAFERFGWKWENMETPKRPVGLTPLFGQVKMWNVPSVEEVRPGPPPAPGSKEFETNAAEIKKFAAHMTISQRRIANWWEDGIGSYTPPGHWNKFAKEAIVKAKLNPLRSARVFAYMNTAIMDAGVACWDAKYYYHYPRPIETISGFKTILGTPNFPAYTSGHSTFSAAGAEVLAHFFPADAAQFRAWAEEAAVSRLYGGIHYRFDAEVGITQGKNVGAYAVNRAKNDGAQ
;
A
#
# COMPACT_ATOMS: atom_id res chain seq x y z
N MET A 1 61.43 -37.15 -1.31
CA MET A 1 59.95 -37.32 -1.33
C MET A 1 59.34 -36.26 -0.42
N LYS A 2 58.20 -35.69 -0.84
CA LYS A 2 57.40 -34.61 -0.19
C LYS A 2 57.81 -33.18 -0.56
N ASN A 3 57.32 -32.74 -1.72
CA ASN A 3 56.96 -31.33 -2.01
C ASN A 3 55.83 -31.29 -3.07
N LEU A 4 54.84 -32.18 -2.92
CA LEU A 4 53.54 -32.08 -3.58
C LEU A 4 52.51 -32.18 -2.46
N ASN A 5 51.78 -31.09 -2.18
CA ASN A 5 50.46 -31.03 -1.50
C ASN A 5 50.23 -29.70 -0.77
N ILE A 6 50.60 -28.57 -1.38
CA ILE A 6 50.12 -27.25 -0.89
C ILE A 6 49.32 -26.53 -1.98
N SER A 7 49.65 -26.70 -3.26
CA SER A 7 48.91 -26.03 -4.35
C SER A 7 47.48 -26.56 -4.58
N TYR A 8 47.18 -27.80 -4.21
CA TYR A 8 45.81 -28.32 -4.36
C TYR A 8 44.85 -27.86 -3.25
N LEU A 9 45.34 -27.52 -2.05
CA LEU A 9 44.48 -27.03 -0.98
C LEU A 9 44.02 -25.58 -1.20
N TYR A 10 44.84 -24.76 -1.86
CA TYR A 10 44.46 -23.40 -2.24
C TYR A 10 43.50 -23.36 -3.44
N LEU A 11 43.58 -24.33 -4.36
CA LEU A 11 42.64 -24.39 -5.48
C LEU A 11 41.24 -24.84 -5.05
N THR A 12 41.11 -25.77 -4.10
CA THR A 12 39.78 -26.16 -3.56
C THR A 12 39.18 -25.10 -2.65
N LEU A 13 39.99 -24.28 -1.96
CA LEU A 13 39.46 -23.19 -1.13
C LEU A 13 39.02 -21.96 -1.95
N ILE A 14 39.62 -21.73 -3.12
CA ILE A 14 39.20 -20.66 -4.05
C ILE A 14 37.96 -21.05 -4.86
N LEU A 15 37.74 -22.35 -5.11
CA LEU A 15 36.52 -22.86 -5.76
C LEU A 15 35.29 -22.93 -4.83
N LEU A 16 35.48 -22.79 -3.51
CA LEU A 16 34.39 -22.73 -2.53
C LEU A 16 33.99 -21.30 -2.13
N THR A 17 34.70 -20.25 -2.59
CA THR A 17 34.40 -18.85 -2.26
C THR A 17 33.83 -18.05 -3.43
N THR A 18 33.73 -18.62 -4.63
CA THR A 18 33.08 -17.97 -5.79
C THR A 18 31.67 -18.51 -6.08
N GLY A 19 31.19 -19.46 -5.27
CA GLY A 19 29.84 -19.98 -5.30
C GLY A 19 28.96 -19.45 -4.17
N SER A 20 29.07 -18.16 -3.82
CA SER A 20 27.95 -17.51 -3.15
C SER A 20 26.88 -17.33 -4.21
N CYS A 21 26.04 -18.34 -4.41
CA CYS A 21 24.69 -18.12 -4.85
C CYS A 21 24.07 -17.18 -3.81
N ILE A 22 24.23 -15.87 -4.03
CA ILE A 22 23.21 -14.93 -3.62
C ILE A 22 22.02 -15.34 -4.50
N GLU A 23 21.26 -16.35 -4.08
CA GLU A 23 19.84 -16.32 -4.38
C GLU A 23 19.38 -15.03 -3.71
N GLU A 24 19.38 -13.93 -4.48
CA GLU A 24 18.55 -12.80 -4.13
C GLU A 24 17.15 -13.37 -4.10
N THR A 25 16.70 -13.80 -2.93
CA THR A 25 15.30 -14.19 -2.73
C THR A 25 14.48 -13.02 -3.26
N PRO A 26 13.64 -13.22 -4.28
CA PRO A 26 12.86 -12.13 -4.83
C PRO A 26 12.11 -11.41 -3.70
N ASN A 27 12.30 -10.10 -3.58
CA ASN A 27 11.53 -9.28 -2.63
C ASN A 27 10.07 -9.09 -3.09
N TYR A 28 9.71 -9.66 -4.24
CA TYR A 28 8.39 -9.62 -4.85
C TYR A 28 7.72 -10.99 -4.81
N PHE A 29 6.38 -10.99 -4.88
CA PHE A 29 5.60 -12.21 -4.93
C PHE A 29 5.74 -12.83 -6.33
N GLU A 30 6.16 -14.08 -6.39
CA GLU A 30 6.33 -14.81 -7.64
C GLU A 30 4.97 -15.28 -8.15
N PHE A 31 4.60 -14.86 -9.35
CA PHE A 31 3.42 -15.33 -10.06
C PHE A 31 3.64 -15.20 -11.57
N GLU A 32 3.01 -16.09 -12.33
CA GLU A 32 2.97 -16.06 -13.79
C GLU A 32 1.68 -15.41 -14.29
N GLY A 33 1.66 -14.99 -15.56
CA GLY A 33 0.41 -14.56 -16.19
C GLY A 33 -0.63 -15.68 -16.20
N TYR A 34 -1.89 -15.34 -15.94
CA TYR A 34 -2.98 -16.31 -15.82
C TYR A 34 -4.19 -15.92 -16.67
N GLN A 35 -4.98 -16.90 -17.08
CA GLN A 35 -6.30 -16.62 -17.65
C GLN A 35 -7.20 -16.00 -16.60
N PHE A 36 -7.81 -14.86 -16.93
CA PHE A 36 -8.71 -14.16 -16.02
C PHE A 36 -10.00 -14.94 -15.82
N GLU A 37 -10.51 -14.93 -14.59
CA GLU A 37 -11.79 -15.56 -14.24
C GLU A 37 -12.97 -14.90 -14.98
N ASN A 38 -12.92 -13.58 -15.16
CA ASN A 38 -13.93 -12.81 -15.89
C ASN A 38 -13.25 -11.64 -16.63
N LEU A 39 -13.84 -11.21 -17.74
CA LEU A 39 -13.42 -10.02 -18.48
C LEU A 39 -14.11 -8.74 -17.99
N ASP A 40 -15.24 -8.88 -17.29
CA ASP A 40 -16.08 -7.80 -16.80
C ASP A 40 -16.48 -6.82 -17.91
N ALA A 41 -17.20 -7.31 -18.95
CA ALA A 41 -17.60 -6.50 -20.09
C ALA A 41 -18.41 -5.25 -19.73
N GLN A 42 -19.08 -5.25 -18.57
CA GLN A 42 -19.82 -4.11 -18.02
C GLN A 42 -19.00 -3.26 -17.05
N GLY A 43 -17.69 -3.52 -16.93
CA GLY A 43 -16.78 -2.85 -16.00
C GLY A 43 -16.75 -1.32 -16.14
N GLY A 44 -16.99 -0.82 -17.35
CA GLY A 44 -17.06 0.61 -17.64
C GLY A 44 -18.29 1.32 -17.10
N SER A 45 -19.26 0.58 -16.55
CA SER A 45 -20.46 1.13 -15.90
C SER A 45 -20.35 1.20 -14.38
N TRP A 46 -19.24 0.71 -13.81
CA TRP A 46 -19.03 0.71 -12.37
C TRP A 46 -18.87 2.14 -11.85
N LYS A 47 -19.36 2.39 -10.64
CA LYS A 47 -19.19 3.69 -9.98
C LYS A 47 -17.75 3.85 -9.52
N THR A 48 -17.16 4.93 -9.99
CA THR A 48 -15.83 5.43 -9.63
C THR A 48 -15.82 6.17 -8.30
N ILE A 49 -14.63 6.52 -7.80
CA ILE A 49 -14.42 7.17 -6.51
C ILE A 49 -14.15 8.68 -6.64
N LEU A 50 -13.34 9.08 -7.62
CA LEU A 50 -12.93 10.45 -7.96
C LEU A 50 -13.55 10.94 -9.26
N VAL A 51 -13.51 10.12 -10.31
CA VAL A 51 -14.10 10.43 -11.62
C VAL A 51 -15.61 10.50 -11.42
N THR A 52 -16.24 11.60 -11.82
CA THR A 52 -17.70 11.75 -11.67
C THR A 52 -18.45 11.11 -12.83
N ASP A 53 -17.90 11.23 -14.03
CA ASP A 53 -18.46 10.69 -15.26
C ASP A 53 -17.30 10.26 -16.17
N PRO A 54 -17.14 8.95 -16.43
CA PRO A 54 -16.10 8.43 -17.33
C PRO A 54 -16.13 9.02 -18.74
N SER A 55 -17.31 9.45 -19.22
CA SER A 55 -17.47 10.00 -20.58
C SER A 55 -16.89 11.40 -20.76
N LEU A 56 -16.48 12.07 -19.67
CA LEU A 56 -15.83 13.39 -19.73
C LEU A 56 -14.33 13.31 -20.03
N ILE A 57 -13.75 12.10 -20.12
CA ILE A 57 -12.33 11.89 -20.44
C ILE A 57 -12.24 11.47 -21.91
N ASP A 58 -12.08 12.45 -22.79
CA ASP A 58 -12.00 12.20 -24.23
C ASP A 58 -10.69 11.50 -24.62
N ILE A 59 -10.83 10.47 -25.45
CA ILE A 59 -9.71 9.82 -26.15
C ILE A 59 -10.01 9.72 -27.66
N PRO A 60 -8.98 9.61 -28.51
CA PRO A 60 -9.18 9.42 -29.94
C PRO A 60 -10.06 8.19 -30.25
N GLN A 61 -10.79 8.22 -31.36
CA GLN A 61 -11.39 7.00 -31.88
C GLN A 61 -10.26 6.13 -32.47
N PRO A 62 -10.21 4.81 -32.20
CA PRO A 62 -9.19 3.97 -32.80
C PRO A 62 -9.42 3.79 -34.29
N GLU A 63 -8.32 3.77 -35.04
CA GLU A 63 -8.31 3.36 -36.44
C GLU A 63 -8.87 1.94 -36.62
N SER A 64 -9.54 1.71 -37.76
CA SER A 64 -9.99 0.36 -38.14
C SER A 64 -8.80 -0.58 -38.29
N THR A 65 -8.96 -1.85 -37.91
CA THR A 65 -7.89 -2.85 -37.98
C THR A 65 -7.42 -3.13 -39.42
N ASN A 66 -8.19 -2.71 -40.44
CA ASN A 66 -7.81 -2.84 -41.84
C ASN A 66 -7.20 -1.56 -42.43
N SER A 67 -7.06 -0.48 -41.64
CA SER A 67 -6.50 0.78 -42.12
C SER A 67 -4.99 0.66 -42.34
N SER A 68 -4.43 1.45 -43.26
CA SER A 68 -2.98 1.48 -43.51
C SER A 68 -2.19 1.90 -42.27
N LEU A 69 -2.77 2.77 -41.44
CA LEU A 69 -2.16 3.22 -40.19
C LEU A 69 -2.04 2.06 -39.19
N TYR A 70 -3.13 1.33 -38.92
CA TYR A 70 -3.08 0.19 -37.99
C TYR A 70 -2.18 -0.94 -38.51
N GLN A 71 -2.18 -1.20 -39.81
CA GLN A 71 -1.29 -2.20 -40.43
C GLN A 71 0.21 -1.81 -40.30
N ALA A 72 0.52 -0.51 -40.33
CA ALA A 72 1.87 -0.03 -40.04
C ALA A 72 2.23 -0.24 -38.56
N GLU A 73 1.31 0.03 -37.64
CA GLU A 73 1.52 -0.23 -36.21
C GLU A 73 1.72 -1.72 -35.91
N LEU A 74 0.94 -2.62 -36.53
CA LEU A 74 1.13 -4.07 -36.42
C LEU A 74 2.49 -4.52 -36.95
N SER A 75 2.96 -3.91 -38.03
CA SER A 75 4.28 -4.20 -38.59
C SER A 75 5.40 -3.76 -37.63
N ALA A 76 5.26 -2.58 -37.02
CA ALA A 76 6.20 -2.10 -36.00
C ALA A 76 6.19 -2.98 -34.74
N LEU A 77 5.00 -3.40 -34.26
CA LEU A 77 4.85 -4.36 -33.16
C LEU A 77 5.62 -5.66 -33.45
N LYS A 78 5.41 -6.28 -34.62
CA LYS A 78 6.11 -7.51 -35.00
C LYS A 78 7.63 -7.34 -35.07
N GLN A 79 8.09 -6.17 -35.53
CA GLN A 79 9.52 -5.86 -35.54
C GLN A 79 10.09 -5.78 -34.12
N GLN A 80 9.40 -5.12 -33.18
CA GLN A 80 9.85 -5.01 -31.80
C GLN A 80 9.79 -6.34 -31.04
N MET A 81 8.86 -7.23 -31.40
CA MET A 81 8.82 -8.60 -30.86
C MET A 81 9.95 -9.49 -31.39
N SER A 82 10.59 -9.11 -32.51
CA SER A 82 11.65 -9.93 -33.10
C SER A 82 12.97 -9.75 -32.37
N GLY A 83 13.50 -10.84 -31.81
CA GLY A 83 14.83 -10.84 -31.19
C GLY A 83 14.91 -10.11 -29.85
N LEU A 84 13.92 -10.30 -28.97
CA LEU A 84 13.94 -9.74 -27.61
C LEU A 84 15.24 -10.09 -26.88
N SER A 85 15.85 -9.07 -26.27
CA SER A 85 16.96 -9.26 -25.35
C SER A 85 16.53 -10.03 -24.10
N PRO A 86 17.48 -10.62 -23.34
CA PRO A 86 17.17 -11.25 -22.06
C PRO A 86 16.46 -10.30 -21.08
N THR A 87 16.87 -9.03 -21.03
CA THR A 87 16.26 -8.01 -20.18
C THR A 87 14.81 -7.72 -20.58
N GLN A 88 14.53 -7.58 -21.88
CA GLN A 88 13.15 -7.38 -22.38
C GLN A 88 12.27 -8.61 -22.10
N THR A 89 12.82 -9.82 -22.25
CA THR A 89 12.11 -11.06 -21.90
C THR A 89 11.79 -11.11 -20.40
N GLN A 90 12.73 -10.67 -19.56
CA GLN A 90 12.51 -10.60 -18.12
C GLN A 90 11.46 -9.54 -17.75
N ALA A 91 11.47 -8.38 -18.42
CA ALA A 91 10.46 -7.34 -18.22
C ALA A 91 9.04 -7.85 -18.54
N VAL A 92 8.86 -8.57 -19.66
CA VAL A 92 7.58 -9.21 -20.01
C VAL A 92 7.13 -10.20 -18.93
N LYS A 93 8.04 -11.01 -18.39
CA LYS A 93 7.72 -11.94 -17.28
C LYS A 93 7.38 -11.20 -15.98
N TYR A 94 8.09 -10.12 -15.68
CA TYR A 94 7.88 -9.33 -14.48
C TYR A 94 6.52 -8.63 -14.51
N TRP A 95 6.19 -7.89 -15.56
CA TRP A 95 4.95 -7.11 -15.61
C TRP A 95 3.68 -7.96 -15.69
N THR A 96 3.77 -9.14 -16.29
CA THR A 96 2.64 -10.09 -16.48
C THR A 96 1.42 -9.44 -17.16
N ASN A 97 0.28 -10.15 -17.20
CA ASN A 97 -0.99 -9.59 -17.64
C ASN A 97 -1.79 -8.90 -16.51
N ASN A 98 -1.23 -8.76 -15.30
CA ASN A 98 -1.86 -8.00 -14.22
C ASN A 98 -0.85 -7.04 -13.53
N PRO A 99 -0.52 -5.91 -14.19
CA PRO A 99 0.52 -5.00 -13.72
C PRO A 99 0.11 -4.19 -12.47
N VAL A 100 -1.16 -4.19 -12.08
CA VAL A 100 -1.62 -3.55 -10.82
C VAL A 100 -0.85 -4.11 -9.62
N LEU A 101 -0.58 -5.41 -9.63
CA LEU A 101 0.15 -6.09 -8.55
C LEU A 101 1.62 -5.63 -8.47
N ARG A 102 2.28 -5.42 -9.61
CA ARG A 102 3.69 -4.96 -9.66
C ARG A 102 3.84 -3.51 -9.23
N TRP A 103 2.94 -2.63 -9.65
CA TRP A 103 2.95 -1.25 -9.17
C TRP A 103 2.63 -1.14 -7.68
N ASN A 104 1.81 -2.05 -7.14
CA ASN A 104 1.62 -2.16 -5.70
C ASN A 104 2.93 -2.58 -5.00
N GLU A 105 3.65 -3.58 -5.51
CA GLU A 105 4.96 -4.00 -4.96
C GLU A 105 5.99 -2.87 -4.96
N ILE A 106 6.11 -2.13 -6.06
CA ILE A 106 6.98 -0.95 -6.14
C ILE A 106 6.60 0.08 -5.07
N ALA A 107 5.30 0.31 -4.84
CA ALA A 107 4.83 1.21 -3.80
C ALA A 107 5.21 0.73 -2.38
N LEU A 108 5.15 -0.58 -2.12
CA LEU A 108 5.56 -1.18 -0.85
C LEU A 108 7.07 -1.08 -0.64
N GLU A 109 7.88 -1.29 -1.69
CA GLU A 109 9.33 -1.13 -1.64
C GLU A 109 9.72 0.32 -1.33
N LEU A 110 9.05 1.29 -1.97
CA LEU A 110 9.26 2.71 -1.67
C LEU A 110 8.84 3.08 -0.24
N ALA A 111 7.71 2.54 0.23
CA ALA A 111 7.30 2.73 1.63
C ALA A 111 8.36 2.19 2.59
N ALA A 112 8.89 0.98 2.34
CA ALA A 112 9.95 0.39 3.14
C ALA A 112 11.24 1.23 3.12
N LYS A 113 11.68 1.65 1.92
CA LYS A 113 12.87 2.48 1.70
C LYS A 113 12.82 3.80 2.45
N TYR A 114 11.65 4.44 2.52
CA TYR A 114 11.45 5.75 3.15
C TYR A 114 10.85 5.67 4.57
N ASN A 115 10.63 4.47 5.11
CA ASN A 115 10.24 4.28 6.51
C ASN A 115 11.46 4.40 7.44
N LEU A 116 12.08 5.58 7.40
CA LEU A 116 13.27 5.94 8.15
C LEU A 116 12.93 7.11 9.06
N ILE A 117 13.15 6.92 10.36
CA ILE A 117 12.87 7.94 11.37
C ILE A 117 13.89 9.08 11.24
N PRO A 118 13.46 10.34 11.07
CA PRO A 118 14.36 11.48 11.14
C PRO A 118 15.09 11.57 12.49
N GLY A 119 16.42 11.58 12.45
CA GLY A 119 17.26 11.81 13.63
C GLY A 119 17.32 13.29 14.02
N PRO A 120 17.85 13.60 15.23
CA PRO A 120 18.13 14.98 15.61
C PRO A 120 19.28 15.57 14.78
N ASN A 121 19.26 16.88 14.63
CA ASN A 121 20.39 17.66 14.13
C ASN A 121 21.56 17.63 15.14
N ALA A 122 22.75 18.05 14.70
CA ALA A 122 23.94 18.08 15.55
C ALA A 122 23.79 18.96 16.81
N ASP A 123 22.90 19.96 16.78
CA ASP A 123 22.55 20.84 17.89
C ASP A 123 21.41 20.29 18.78
N GLY A 124 20.92 19.08 18.50
CA GLY A 124 19.81 18.44 19.22
C GLY A 124 18.41 18.89 18.78
N THR A 125 18.29 19.80 17.80
CA THR A 125 16.99 20.18 17.22
C THR A 125 16.47 19.12 16.24
N TYR A 126 15.24 19.26 15.75
CA TYR A 126 14.66 18.36 14.76
C TYR A 126 14.12 19.13 13.56
N THR A 127 14.49 18.72 12.36
CA THR A 127 13.88 19.16 11.11
C THR A 127 12.86 18.12 10.63
N LEU A 128 11.74 18.60 10.09
CA LEU A 128 10.72 17.75 9.50
C LEU A 128 11.02 17.52 8.01
N PRO A 129 10.69 16.34 7.46
CA PRO A 129 10.72 16.13 6.01
C PRO A 129 9.86 17.19 5.31
N ASN A 130 10.42 17.85 4.30
CA ASN A 130 9.76 18.95 3.61
C ASN A 130 9.55 18.58 2.13
N PRO A 131 8.30 18.47 1.64
CA PRO A 131 8.06 18.19 0.23
C PRO A 131 8.58 19.30 -0.71
N ALA A 132 8.73 20.54 -0.23
CA ALA A 132 9.33 21.64 -1.00
C ALA A 132 10.88 21.58 -1.05
N ASN A 133 11.52 20.81 -0.17
CA ASN A 133 12.95 20.51 -0.23
C ASN A 133 13.17 19.01 0.08
N PRO A 134 12.85 18.12 -0.88
CA PRO A 134 12.74 16.70 -0.60
C PRO A 134 14.08 16.02 -0.31
N VAL A 135 15.22 16.61 -0.70
CA VAL A 135 16.57 16.08 -0.41
C VAL A 135 16.88 16.15 1.10
N GLY A 136 16.25 17.09 1.82
CA GLY A 136 16.41 17.22 3.27
C GLY A 136 17.65 18.04 3.69
N PRO A 137 18.25 17.73 4.87
CA PRO A 137 17.89 16.65 5.81
C PRO A 137 16.72 16.97 6.76
N PRO A 138 15.83 15.99 7.10
CA PRO A 138 15.75 14.62 6.56
C PRO A 138 15.11 14.59 5.17
N ALA A 139 15.41 13.55 4.39
CA ALA A 139 14.78 13.34 3.09
C ALA A 139 13.26 13.16 3.23
N PHE A 140 12.53 13.62 2.23
CA PHE A 140 11.08 13.42 2.12
C PHE A 140 10.77 12.22 1.22
N PRO A 141 9.75 11.40 1.58
CA PRO A 141 8.95 11.45 2.81
C PRO A 141 9.58 10.67 3.98
N PHE A 142 9.02 10.84 5.19
CA PHE A 142 9.08 9.79 6.21
C PHE A 142 7.83 8.92 6.05
N ALA A 143 7.98 7.72 5.47
CA ALA A 143 6.88 6.81 5.13
C ALA A 143 6.38 6.01 6.35
N HIS A 144 5.96 6.74 7.40
CA HIS A 144 5.34 6.18 8.59
C HIS A 144 3.90 5.68 8.31
N PRO A 145 3.25 4.90 9.20
CA PRO A 145 1.99 4.22 8.88
C PRO A 145 0.86 5.15 8.36
N PRO A 146 0.60 6.34 8.94
CA PRO A 146 -0.33 7.30 8.34
C PRO A 146 0.01 7.71 6.89
N TYR A 147 1.27 8.03 6.62
CA TYR A 147 1.73 8.40 5.28
C TYR A 147 1.54 7.25 4.29
N THR A 148 1.98 6.04 4.67
CA THR A 148 1.87 4.85 3.82
C THR A 148 0.41 4.50 3.52
N SER A 149 -0.49 4.57 4.51
CA SER A 149 -1.92 4.35 4.29
C SER A 149 -2.51 5.32 3.27
N ARG A 150 -2.11 6.60 3.34
CA ARG A 150 -2.53 7.64 2.39
C ARG A 150 -1.99 7.39 0.99
N MET A 151 -0.69 7.11 0.86
CA MET A 151 -0.04 6.85 -0.41
C MET A 151 -0.70 5.67 -1.16
N LEU A 152 -0.93 4.55 -0.44
CA LEU A 152 -1.60 3.38 -1.00
C LEU A 152 -3.04 3.67 -1.42
N ALA A 153 -3.80 4.44 -0.62
CA ALA A 153 -5.16 4.82 -0.97
C ALA A 153 -5.23 5.63 -2.28
N TYR A 154 -4.38 6.66 -2.43
CA TYR A 154 -4.35 7.46 -3.66
C TYR A 154 -3.92 6.66 -4.89
N LEU A 155 -2.91 5.78 -4.74
CA LEU A 155 -2.46 4.90 -5.82
C LEU A 155 -3.62 4.02 -6.30
N SER A 156 -4.25 3.31 -5.37
CA SER A 156 -5.27 2.33 -5.70
C SER A 156 -6.56 2.96 -6.23
N VAL A 157 -6.99 4.09 -5.66
CA VAL A 157 -8.16 4.84 -6.16
C VAL A 157 -7.94 5.32 -7.58
N ALA A 158 -6.78 5.94 -7.86
CA ALA A 158 -6.50 6.45 -9.19
C ALA A 158 -6.41 5.32 -10.22
N GLN A 159 -5.82 4.17 -9.87
CA GLN A 159 -5.78 2.99 -10.73
C GLN A 159 -7.19 2.44 -11.01
N PHE A 160 -8.02 2.30 -9.98
CA PHE A 160 -9.38 1.77 -10.12
C PHE A 160 -10.23 2.65 -11.02
N ASP A 161 -10.27 3.96 -10.75
CA ASP A 161 -11.04 4.90 -11.54
C ASP A 161 -10.59 4.94 -13.00
N ALA A 162 -9.27 4.99 -13.23
CA ALA A 162 -8.73 5.01 -14.57
C ALA A 162 -9.04 3.71 -15.33
N LEU A 163 -9.02 2.55 -14.64
CA LEU A 163 -9.40 1.29 -15.26
C LEU A 163 -10.89 1.17 -15.55
N VAL A 164 -11.77 1.77 -14.75
CA VAL A 164 -13.21 1.86 -15.10
C VAL A 164 -13.38 2.66 -16.40
N VAL A 165 -12.71 3.81 -16.53
CA VAL A 165 -12.72 4.62 -17.77
C VAL A 165 -12.13 3.84 -18.94
N THR A 166 -11.03 3.12 -18.73
CA THR A 166 -10.44 2.27 -19.76
C THR A 166 -11.39 1.15 -20.18
N TRP A 167 -12.10 0.51 -19.24
CA TRP A 167 -13.09 -0.52 -19.57
C TRP A 167 -14.30 0.04 -20.31
N HIS A 168 -14.74 1.27 -19.99
CA HIS A 168 -15.77 1.97 -20.75
C HIS A 168 -15.40 2.04 -22.23
N TYR A 169 -14.21 2.56 -22.55
CA TYR A 169 -13.77 2.68 -23.93
C TYR A 169 -13.38 1.34 -24.59
N LYS A 170 -12.85 0.38 -23.83
CA LYS A 170 -12.58 -0.98 -24.32
C LYS A 170 -13.82 -1.62 -24.91
N PHE A 171 -14.95 -1.57 -24.19
CA PHE A 171 -16.18 -2.19 -24.65
C PHE A 171 -17.04 -1.28 -25.53
N GLN A 172 -16.82 0.05 -25.52
CA GLN A 172 -17.39 0.96 -26.51
C GLN A 172 -16.79 0.75 -27.91
N PHE A 173 -15.47 0.74 -28.03
CA PHE A 173 -14.79 0.61 -29.32
C PHE A 173 -14.55 -0.83 -29.75
N ASN A 174 -14.43 -1.74 -28.78
CA ASN A 174 -14.33 -3.18 -28.99
C ASN A 174 -13.23 -3.59 -29.99
N ARG A 175 -12.09 -2.87 -29.99
CA ARG A 175 -10.96 -3.19 -30.88
C ARG A 175 -10.28 -4.50 -30.43
N PRO A 176 -10.22 -5.54 -31.28
CA PRO A 176 -9.54 -6.78 -30.93
C PRO A 176 -8.05 -6.57 -30.69
N ALA A 177 -7.46 -7.38 -29.81
CA ALA A 177 -6.03 -7.35 -29.56
C ALA A 177 -5.21 -7.73 -30.81
N PRO A 178 -3.94 -7.28 -30.93
CA PRO A 178 -3.12 -7.51 -32.12
C PRO A 178 -3.00 -8.99 -32.52
N TYR A 179 -2.85 -9.89 -31.55
CA TYR A 179 -2.78 -11.33 -31.80
C TYR A 179 -4.10 -11.97 -32.29
N LEU A 180 -5.22 -11.25 -32.19
CA LEU A 180 -6.51 -11.67 -32.76
C LEU A 180 -6.71 -11.15 -34.19
N THR A 181 -5.99 -10.08 -34.57
CA THR A 181 -6.06 -9.49 -35.91
C THR A 181 -4.99 -10.04 -36.86
N ASP A 182 -3.86 -10.50 -36.31
CA ASP A 182 -2.78 -11.16 -37.05
C ASP A 182 -2.32 -12.44 -36.31
N ASN A 183 -2.57 -13.60 -36.92
CA ASN A 183 -2.28 -14.92 -36.33
C ASN A 183 -0.78 -15.27 -36.24
N THR A 184 0.08 -14.47 -36.87
CA THR A 184 1.54 -14.62 -36.81
C THR A 184 2.10 -14.09 -35.49
N ILE A 185 1.36 -13.20 -34.81
CA ILE A 185 1.72 -12.69 -33.48
C ILE A 185 1.42 -13.77 -32.44
N LYS A 186 2.45 -14.16 -31.68
CA LYS A 186 2.31 -15.07 -30.53
C LYS A 186 2.43 -14.26 -29.25
N PRO A 187 1.32 -14.01 -28.52
CA PRO A 187 1.37 -13.20 -27.32
C PRO A 187 2.12 -13.96 -26.21
N ALA A 188 2.78 -13.21 -25.33
CA ALA A 188 3.52 -13.78 -24.20
C ALA A 188 2.59 -14.33 -23.10
N TYR A 189 1.34 -13.86 -23.06
CA TYR A 189 0.34 -14.28 -22.08
C TYR A 189 -0.77 -15.09 -22.75
N ALA A 190 -1.58 -15.76 -21.93
CA ALA A 190 -2.74 -16.50 -22.42
C ALA A 190 -3.66 -15.58 -23.23
N SER A 191 -4.03 -16.01 -24.45
CA SER A 191 -4.95 -15.27 -25.30
C SER A 191 -6.29 -15.04 -24.61
N SER A 192 -6.82 -13.84 -24.76
CA SER A 192 -8.07 -13.36 -24.17
C SER A 192 -8.90 -12.67 -25.25
N GLN A 193 -10.20 -12.53 -25.01
CA GLN A 193 -11.10 -11.72 -25.85
C GLN A 193 -11.27 -10.29 -25.32
N LEU A 194 -10.48 -9.89 -24.30
CA LEU A 194 -10.48 -8.52 -23.80
C LEU A 194 -10.01 -7.56 -24.92
N PRO A 195 -10.80 -6.53 -25.27
CA PRO A 195 -10.38 -5.53 -26.25
C PRO A 195 -9.08 -4.84 -25.82
N SER A 196 -8.19 -4.55 -26.77
CA SER A 196 -6.87 -3.99 -26.44
C SER A 196 -6.87 -2.47 -26.31
N TYR A 197 -7.80 -1.78 -26.98
CA TYR A 197 -7.88 -0.31 -26.98
C TYR A 197 -8.95 0.20 -26.03
N PRO A 198 -8.63 1.10 -25.10
CA PRO A 198 -7.29 1.59 -24.75
C PRO A 198 -6.47 0.56 -23.96
N SER A 199 -5.15 0.71 -23.92
CA SER A 199 -4.29 -0.19 -23.14
C SER A 199 -4.47 0.05 -21.64
N ASP A 200 -4.97 -0.97 -20.94
CA ASP A 200 -5.09 -0.99 -19.49
C ASP A 200 -3.73 -1.01 -18.79
N GLY A 201 -2.75 -1.72 -19.36
CA GLY A 201 -1.37 -1.69 -18.89
C GLY A 201 -0.79 -0.27 -18.92
N ALA A 202 -0.95 0.44 -20.04
CA ALA A 202 -0.47 1.82 -20.15
C ALA A 202 -1.18 2.74 -19.14
N THR A 203 -2.51 2.66 -19.03
CA THR A 203 -3.28 3.40 -18.02
C THR A 203 -2.74 3.19 -16.59
N VAL A 204 -2.52 1.93 -16.20
CA VAL A 204 -1.95 1.60 -14.88
C VAL A 204 -0.55 2.18 -14.73
N ALA A 205 0.31 2.06 -15.76
CA ALA A 205 1.67 2.58 -15.74
C ALA A 205 1.68 4.09 -15.48
N THR A 206 0.91 4.87 -16.26
CA THR A 206 0.86 6.32 -16.18
C THR A 206 0.40 6.79 -14.80
N VAL A 207 -0.72 6.22 -14.32
CA VAL A 207 -1.29 6.59 -13.03
C VAL A 207 -0.32 6.27 -11.90
N SER A 208 0.23 5.07 -11.91
CA SER A 208 1.10 4.60 -10.82
C SER A 208 2.37 5.42 -10.74
N LYS A 209 3.01 5.67 -11.89
CA LYS A 209 4.17 6.56 -11.98
C LYS A 209 3.85 7.93 -11.39
N GLU A 210 2.78 8.58 -11.83
CA GLU A 210 2.48 9.96 -11.44
C GLU A 210 2.09 10.11 -9.96
N ILE A 211 1.33 9.16 -9.40
CA ILE A 211 1.04 9.14 -7.96
C ILE A 211 2.33 8.89 -7.16
N LEU A 212 3.13 7.89 -7.54
CA LEU A 212 4.35 7.58 -6.79
C LEU A 212 5.39 8.68 -6.91
N LYS A 213 5.49 9.39 -8.05
CA LYS A 213 6.34 10.59 -8.19
C LYS A 213 5.89 11.72 -7.28
N LEU A 214 4.58 11.91 -7.11
CA LEU A 214 4.03 12.89 -6.17
C LEU A 214 4.39 12.55 -4.71
N MET A 215 4.36 11.27 -4.36
CA MET A 215 4.61 10.81 -2.98
C MET A 215 6.12 10.68 -2.68
N PHE A 216 6.91 10.26 -3.66
CA PHE A 216 8.36 10.00 -3.55
C PHE A 216 9.13 10.78 -4.63
N PRO A 217 9.23 12.11 -4.51
CA PRO A 217 9.80 12.95 -5.57
C PRO A 217 11.28 12.65 -5.87
N LEU A 218 12.04 12.12 -4.91
CA LEU A 218 13.43 11.70 -5.12
C LEU A 218 13.56 10.43 -5.98
N GLU A 219 12.47 9.69 -6.20
CA GLU A 219 12.44 8.46 -7.00
C GLU A 219 11.96 8.72 -8.43
N ALA A 220 11.89 9.98 -8.86
CA ALA A 220 11.27 10.36 -10.12
C ALA A 220 11.91 9.67 -11.35
N ASN A 221 13.23 9.54 -11.38
CA ASN A 221 13.92 8.86 -12.48
C ASN A 221 13.67 7.34 -12.45
N TYR A 222 13.79 6.71 -11.28
CA TYR A 222 13.51 5.28 -11.10
C TYR A 222 12.07 4.93 -11.53
N LEU A 223 11.10 5.78 -11.17
CA LEU A 223 9.69 5.59 -11.54
C LEU A 223 9.44 5.85 -13.03
N GLU A 224 10.21 6.74 -13.66
CA GLU A 224 10.17 6.91 -15.12
C GLU A 224 10.74 5.69 -15.83
N ASP A 225 11.87 5.15 -15.36
CA ASP A 225 12.48 3.93 -15.91
C ASP A 225 11.52 2.72 -15.79
N LYS A 226 10.85 2.57 -14.63
CA LYS A 226 9.83 1.52 -14.45
C LYS A 226 8.60 1.70 -15.32
N TYR A 227 8.20 2.94 -15.58
CA TYR A 227 7.14 3.21 -16.55
C TYR A 227 7.56 2.81 -17.97
N GLN A 228 8.77 3.19 -18.43
CA GLN A 228 9.24 2.82 -19.77
C GLN A 228 9.36 1.29 -19.91
N GLU A 229 9.96 0.62 -18.92
CA GLU A 229 10.06 -0.85 -18.87
C GLU A 229 8.67 -1.52 -18.99
N HIS A 230 7.66 -0.98 -18.29
CA HIS A 230 6.30 -1.48 -18.37
C HIS A 230 5.69 -1.25 -19.76
N ILE A 231 5.74 -0.02 -20.30
CA ILE A 231 5.14 0.30 -21.60
C ILE A 231 5.74 -0.56 -22.71
N GLU A 232 7.07 -0.67 -22.76
CA GLU A 232 7.77 -1.51 -23.72
C GLU A 232 7.37 -2.98 -23.58
N SER A 233 7.20 -3.48 -22.35
CA SER A 233 6.78 -4.87 -22.12
C SER A 233 5.42 -5.21 -22.73
N LEU A 234 4.49 -4.25 -22.85
CA LEU A 234 3.18 -4.46 -23.46
C LEU A 234 3.29 -4.74 -24.97
N VAL A 235 4.21 -4.04 -25.63
CA VAL A 235 4.50 -4.23 -27.07
C VAL A 235 5.27 -5.53 -27.26
N HIS A 236 6.32 -5.77 -26.47
CA HIS A 236 7.09 -7.03 -26.50
C HIS A 236 6.22 -8.26 -26.20
N ALA A 237 5.20 -8.12 -25.36
CA ALA A 237 4.24 -9.18 -25.06
C ALA A 237 3.22 -9.44 -26.18
N GLY A 238 3.18 -8.60 -27.22
CA GLY A 238 2.26 -8.76 -28.35
C GLY A 238 0.82 -8.36 -28.08
N ILE A 239 0.55 -7.60 -27.03
CA ILE A 239 -0.83 -7.33 -26.54
C ILE A 239 -1.38 -5.94 -26.87
N ASN A 240 -0.52 -4.97 -27.22
CA ASN A 240 -0.93 -3.62 -27.57
C ASN A 240 -0.08 -3.06 -28.72
N VAL A 241 -0.69 -2.25 -29.60
CA VAL A 241 0.05 -1.36 -30.50
C VAL A 241 0.15 0.05 -29.91
N GLN A 242 0.91 0.94 -30.56
CA GLN A 242 1.21 2.28 -30.03
C GLN A 242 -0.06 3.10 -29.76
N SER A 243 -1.05 3.04 -30.63
CA SER A 243 -2.31 3.77 -30.45
C SER A 243 -3.08 3.31 -29.21
N ASP A 244 -3.02 2.02 -28.81
CA ASP A 244 -3.59 1.56 -27.53
C ASP A 244 -2.90 2.23 -26.34
N ILE A 245 -1.57 2.30 -26.41
CA ILE A 245 -0.70 2.83 -25.36
C ILE A 245 -0.97 4.33 -25.18
N ASP A 246 -0.99 5.08 -26.29
CA ASP A 246 -1.22 6.52 -26.30
C ASP A 246 -2.59 6.86 -25.68
N ALA A 247 -3.63 6.11 -26.04
CA ALA A 247 -4.97 6.28 -25.46
C ALA A 247 -5.01 5.94 -23.97
N GLY A 248 -4.32 4.88 -23.54
CA GLY A 248 -4.20 4.53 -22.13
C GLY A 248 -3.50 5.60 -21.31
N ASN A 249 -2.45 6.23 -21.89
CA ASN A 249 -1.72 7.35 -21.29
C ASN A 249 -2.57 8.61 -21.12
N ILE A 250 -3.45 8.91 -22.09
CA ILE A 250 -4.39 10.04 -22.00
C ILE A 250 -5.33 9.83 -20.81
N ILE A 251 -5.97 8.66 -20.70
CA ILE A 251 -6.86 8.34 -19.58
C ILE A 251 -6.14 8.51 -18.24
N GLY A 252 -4.95 7.91 -18.11
CA GLY A 252 -4.17 8.00 -16.89
C GLY A 252 -3.82 9.45 -16.52
N SER A 253 -3.48 10.27 -17.50
CA SER A 253 -3.14 11.68 -17.30
C SER A 253 -4.33 12.52 -16.82
N GLU A 254 -5.53 12.27 -17.32
CA GLU A 254 -6.74 12.99 -16.90
C GLU A 254 -7.18 12.60 -15.48
N VAL A 255 -7.19 11.31 -15.15
CA VAL A 255 -7.55 10.85 -13.79
C VAL A 255 -6.58 11.37 -12.73
N ILE A 256 -5.29 11.47 -13.06
CA ILE A 256 -4.27 12.01 -12.16
C ILE A 256 -4.55 13.46 -11.74
N LYS A 257 -5.16 14.28 -12.61
CA LYS A 257 -5.54 15.66 -12.25
C LYS A 257 -6.49 15.69 -11.07
N LEU A 258 -7.50 14.80 -11.07
CA LEU A 258 -8.47 14.67 -9.99
C LEU A 258 -7.83 14.18 -8.69
N ALA A 259 -6.96 13.17 -8.78
CA ALA A 259 -6.23 12.64 -7.63
C ALA A 259 -5.31 13.71 -7.00
N LYS A 260 -4.56 14.46 -7.83
CA LYS A 260 -3.71 15.58 -7.40
C LYS A 260 -4.53 16.71 -6.75
N GLN A 261 -5.69 17.04 -7.30
CA GLN A 261 -6.60 18.06 -6.75
C GLN A 261 -7.12 17.67 -5.37
N ARG A 262 -7.55 16.42 -5.17
CA ARG A 262 -7.96 15.95 -3.85
C ARG A 262 -6.76 15.92 -2.88
N ALA A 263 -5.61 15.41 -3.32
CA ALA A 263 -4.40 15.30 -2.50
C ALA A 263 -3.88 16.65 -2.01
N SER A 264 -4.00 17.72 -2.80
CA SER A 264 -3.52 19.05 -2.41
C SER A 264 -4.37 19.71 -1.31
N SER A 265 -5.59 19.22 -1.09
CA SER A 265 -6.58 19.83 -0.20
C SER A 265 -7.07 18.89 0.91
N ASP A 266 -6.47 17.71 1.06
CA ASP A 266 -6.93 16.70 2.03
C ASP A 266 -6.45 16.91 3.47
N GLY A 267 -5.60 17.92 3.72
CA GLY A 267 -5.11 18.25 5.06
C GLY A 267 -3.81 17.56 5.49
N MET A 268 -3.26 16.62 4.71
CA MET A 268 -2.02 15.90 5.09
C MET A 268 -0.83 16.83 5.32
N ALA A 269 -0.72 17.91 4.54
CA ALA A 269 0.35 18.90 4.68
C ALA A 269 0.38 19.58 6.08
N LYS A 270 -0.71 19.49 6.84
CA LYS A 270 -0.86 20.06 8.19
C LYS A 270 -0.90 18.97 9.28
N ALA A 271 -0.81 17.70 8.91
CA ALA A 271 -0.97 16.58 9.85
C ALA A 271 0.13 16.54 10.91
N GLN A 272 1.38 16.87 10.52
CA GLN A 272 2.46 17.13 11.47
C GLN A 272 2.40 18.58 11.93
N THR A 273 2.36 18.80 13.25
CA THR A 273 2.17 20.13 13.82
C THR A 273 3.43 20.74 14.41
N PRO A 274 3.46 22.07 14.55
CA PRO A 274 4.36 22.73 15.51
C PRO A 274 4.14 22.25 16.94
N LYS A 275 5.16 22.44 17.78
CA LYS A 275 5.15 21.96 19.19
C LYS A 275 4.05 22.59 20.03
N ASN A 276 3.85 23.91 19.94
CA ASN A 276 2.82 24.62 20.72
C ASN A 276 1.40 24.09 20.45
N VAL A 277 1.10 23.69 19.21
CA VAL A 277 -0.17 23.06 18.85
C VAL A 277 -0.27 21.68 19.47
N SER A 278 0.80 20.87 19.39
CA SER A 278 0.84 19.55 20.04
C SER A 278 0.68 19.63 21.56
N ASP A 279 1.31 20.61 22.20
CA ASP A 279 1.21 20.83 23.64
C ASP A 279 -0.23 21.21 24.03
N SER A 280 -0.90 22.04 23.22
CA SER A 280 -2.30 22.41 23.42
C SER A 280 -3.23 21.18 23.34
N ILE A 281 -3.03 20.29 22.36
CA ILE A 281 -3.77 19.03 22.23
C ILE A 281 -3.60 18.17 23.50
N ALA A 282 -2.35 18.00 23.95
CA ALA A 282 -2.03 17.21 25.15
C ALA A 282 -2.64 17.81 26.43
N ASN A 283 -2.60 19.14 26.58
CA ASN A 283 -3.19 19.83 27.74
C ASN A 283 -4.71 19.71 27.74
N ALA A 284 -5.35 19.88 26.58
CA ALA A 284 -6.80 19.72 26.47
C ALA A 284 -7.24 18.28 26.80
N ALA A 285 -6.44 17.26 26.44
CA ALA A 285 -6.69 15.89 26.85
C ALA A 285 -6.52 15.70 28.38
N PHE A 286 -5.48 16.30 28.96
CA PHE A 286 -5.27 16.28 30.41
C PHE A 286 -6.41 16.94 31.17
N GLU A 287 -6.92 18.08 30.70
CA GLU A 287 -8.08 18.76 31.30
C GLU A 287 -9.36 17.90 31.22
N ARG A 288 -9.55 17.17 30.12
CA ARG A 288 -10.72 16.29 29.93
C ARG A 288 -10.65 15.01 30.77
N PHE A 289 -9.48 14.39 30.86
CA PHE A 289 -9.36 13.01 31.31
C PHE A 289 -8.47 12.83 32.55
N GLY A 290 -7.61 13.79 32.87
CA GLY A 290 -6.67 13.70 33.99
C GLY A 290 -5.35 12.97 33.68
N TRP A 291 -5.10 12.63 32.41
CA TRP A 291 -3.84 12.02 31.95
C TRP A 291 -3.40 12.59 30.61
N LYS A 292 -2.12 12.43 30.29
CA LYS A 292 -1.56 12.67 28.97
C LYS A 292 -0.35 11.77 28.75
N TRP A 293 -0.25 11.24 27.54
CA TRP A 293 0.92 10.54 27.02
C TRP A 293 2.15 11.44 26.97
N GLU A 294 3.31 10.85 27.25
CA GLU A 294 4.62 11.46 27.10
C GLU A 294 5.46 10.70 26.06
N ASN A 295 6.19 11.44 25.22
CA ASN A 295 7.15 10.81 24.32
C ASN A 295 8.35 10.26 25.13
N MET A 296 8.54 8.94 25.05
CA MET A 296 9.59 8.17 25.73
C MET A 296 10.74 7.75 24.80
N GLU A 297 10.79 8.26 23.57
CA GLU A 297 11.90 8.01 22.65
C GLU A 297 13.23 8.52 23.18
N THR A 298 14.31 7.85 22.76
CA THR A 298 15.69 8.30 23.00
C THR A 298 16.46 8.28 21.68
N PRO A 299 16.93 9.44 21.17
CA PRO A 299 16.65 10.79 21.66
C PRO A 299 15.17 11.19 21.50
N LYS A 300 14.68 12.06 22.40
CA LYS A 300 13.26 12.44 22.43
C LYS A 300 12.94 13.42 21.30
N ARG A 301 11.95 13.08 20.48
CA ARG A 301 11.37 14.00 19.48
C ARG A 301 10.40 14.99 20.15
N PRO A 302 10.37 16.26 19.72
CA PRO A 302 9.58 17.32 20.37
C PRO A 302 8.07 17.16 20.16
N VAL A 303 7.66 16.47 19.10
CA VAL A 303 6.27 16.27 18.71
C VAL A 303 6.05 14.80 18.37
N GLY A 304 4.89 14.27 18.75
CA GLY A 304 4.46 12.94 18.34
C GLY A 304 4.22 12.84 16.83
N LEU A 305 4.03 11.63 16.34
CA LEU A 305 3.82 11.37 14.93
C LEU A 305 2.45 11.86 14.45
N THR A 306 2.45 12.91 13.63
CA THR A 306 1.29 13.50 12.95
C THR A 306 0.06 13.75 13.85
N PRO A 307 0.12 14.67 14.83
CA PRO A 307 -0.97 14.91 15.78
C PRO A 307 -2.33 15.28 15.16
N LEU A 308 -2.32 15.85 13.95
CA LEU A 308 -3.53 16.24 13.22
C LEU A 308 -3.85 15.32 12.05
N PHE A 309 -3.32 14.09 12.02
CA PHE A 309 -3.74 13.13 11.00
C PHE A 309 -5.25 12.83 11.08
N GLY A 310 -5.86 12.94 12.27
CA GLY A 310 -7.33 12.89 12.44
C GLY A 310 -8.11 13.99 11.71
N GLN A 311 -7.45 15.04 11.22
CA GLN A 311 -8.07 16.10 10.41
C GLN A 311 -7.92 15.88 8.90
N VAL A 312 -7.25 14.79 8.48
CA VAL A 312 -7.12 14.46 7.06
C VAL A 312 -8.46 13.98 6.52
N LYS A 313 -8.85 14.46 5.33
CA LYS A 313 -10.13 14.13 4.70
C LYS A 313 -10.22 12.63 4.39
N MET A 314 -11.19 11.96 5.01
CA MET A 314 -11.53 10.55 4.80
C MET A 314 -12.21 10.29 3.44
N TRP A 315 -12.24 9.03 3.02
CA TRP A 315 -12.77 8.57 1.73
C TRP A 315 -14.20 8.06 1.81
N ASN A 316 -14.52 7.31 2.87
CA ASN A 316 -15.77 6.57 3.03
C ASN A 316 -16.51 6.99 4.29
N VAL A 317 -15.79 7.23 5.40
CA VAL A 317 -16.39 7.66 6.66
C VAL A 317 -16.66 9.17 6.63
N PRO A 318 -17.87 9.66 6.99
CA PRO A 318 -18.21 11.08 6.93
C PRO A 318 -17.36 11.97 7.86
N SER A 319 -17.18 11.57 9.11
CA SER A 319 -16.32 12.27 10.09
C SER A 319 -15.78 11.30 11.14
N VAL A 320 -14.73 11.70 11.84
CA VAL A 320 -14.06 10.85 12.84
C VAL A 320 -14.98 10.51 14.02
N GLU A 321 -15.93 11.39 14.35
CA GLU A 321 -16.94 11.19 15.40
C GLU A 321 -17.80 9.94 15.18
N GLU A 322 -18.13 9.60 13.92
CA GLU A 322 -18.96 8.44 13.56
C GLU A 322 -18.34 7.10 14.02
N VAL A 323 -17.01 7.08 14.15
CA VAL A 323 -16.23 5.88 14.45
C VAL A 323 -15.26 6.08 15.62
N ARG A 324 -15.34 7.22 16.33
CA ARG A 324 -14.51 7.47 17.51
C ARG A 324 -15.02 6.57 18.64
N PRO A 325 -14.17 5.70 19.22
CA PRO A 325 -14.58 4.90 20.36
C PRO A 325 -14.81 5.78 21.59
N GLY A 326 -15.49 5.24 22.61
CA GLY A 326 -15.59 5.88 23.93
C GLY A 326 -14.23 6.00 24.64
N PRO A 327 -14.17 6.63 25.82
CA PRO A 327 -12.92 6.78 26.55
C PRO A 327 -12.37 5.42 27.02
N PRO A 328 -11.02 5.25 27.04
CA PRO A 328 -10.40 4.06 27.62
C PRO A 328 -10.56 4.03 29.15
N PRO A 329 -10.34 2.87 29.80
CA PRO A 329 -10.32 2.78 31.26
C PRO A 329 -9.30 3.76 31.86
N ALA A 330 -9.67 4.45 32.94
CA ALA A 330 -8.74 5.39 33.59
C ALA A 330 -7.53 4.64 34.19
N PRO A 331 -6.29 5.18 34.10
CA PRO A 331 -5.15 4.64 34.83
C PRO A 331 -5.45 4.48 36.32
N GLY A 332 -5.10 3.33 36.91
CA GLY A 332 -5.42 2.97 38.29
C GLY A 332 -6.84 2.44 38.55
N SER A 333 -7.72 2.44 37.54
CA SER A 333 -9.03 1.77 37.66
C SER A 333 -8.91 0.25 37.73
N LYS A 334 -9.94 -0.44 38.20
CA LYS A 334 -9.93 -1.91 38.30
C LYS A 334 -9.68 -2.59 36.96
N GLU A 335 -10.30 -2.10 35.89
CA GLU A 335 -10.14 -2.63 34.55
C GLU A 335 -8.72 -2.38 34.01
N PHE A 336 -8.18 -1.17 34.22
CA PHE A 336 -6.78 -0.86 33.90
C PHE A 336 -5.81 -1.81 34.61
N GLU A 337 -5.97 -2.02 35.92
CA GLU A 337 -5.06 -2.88 36.68
C GLU A 337 -5.10 -4.35 36.22
N THR A 338 -6.28 -4.85 35.84
CA THR A 338 -6.41 -6.19 35.23
C THR A 338 -5.62 -6.28 33.92
N ASN A 339 -5.74 -5.29 33.05
CA ASN A 339 -5.01 -5.23 31.77
C ASN A 339 -3.49 -5.07 31.99
N ALA A 340 -3.08 -4.24 32.95
CA ALA A 340 -1.69 -4.03 33.31
C ALA A 340 -1.05 -5.32 33.87
N ALA A 341 -1.80 -6.08 34.68
CA ALA A 341 -1.35 -7.38 35.19
C ALA A 341 -1.19 -8.42 34.07
N GLU A 342 -2.06 -8.41 33.07
CA GLU A 342 -1.96 -9.30 31.90
C GLU A 342 -0.67 -9.07 31.12
N ILE A 343 -0.36 -7.82 30.76
CA ILE A 343 0.85 -7.53 29.99
C ILE A 343 2.13 -7.78 30.79
N LYS A 344 2.11 -7.59 32.12
CA LYS A 344 3.19 -8.03 33.02
C LYS A 344 3.39 -9.54 32.96
N LYS A 345 2.31 -10.31 32.93
CA LYS A 345 2.37 -11.77 32.81
C LYS A 345 2.98 -12.21 31.48
N PHE A 346 2.59 -11.59 30.37
CA PHE A 346 3.23 -11.87 29.07
C PHE A 346 4.71 -11.53 29.08
N ALA A 347 5.10 -10.37 29.64
CA ALA A 347 6.50 -9.97 29.73
C ALA A 347 7.33 -10.93 30.60
N ALA A 348 6.78 -11.42 31.72
CA ALA A 348 7.47 -12.34 32.63
C ALA A 348 7.56 -13.78 32.11
N HIS A 349 6.62 -14.21 31.25
CA HIS A 349 6.49 -15.59 30.79
C HIS A 349 6.35 -15.71 29.27
N MET A 350 7.09 -14.87 28.53
CA MET A 350 7.06 -14.81 27.07
C MET A 350 7.47 -16.15 26.44
N THR A 351 6.58 -16.78 25.69
CA THR A 351 6.90 -17.97 24.90
C THR A 351 7.56 -17.62 23.57
N ILE A 352 8.25 -18.59 22.96
CA ILE A 352 8.84 -18.44 21.61
C ILE A 352 7.76 -18.09 20.57
N SER A 353 6.59 -18.72 20.64
CA SER A 353 5.49 -18.48 19.71
C SER A 353 4.97 -17.04 19.83
N GLN A 354 4.75 -16.54 21.05
CA GLN A 354 4.30 -15.16 21.28
C GLN A 354 5.32 -14.14 20.78
N ARG A 355 6.62 -14.38 21.03
CA ARG A 355 7.70 -13.52 20.50
C ARG A 355 7.72 -13.51 18.97
N ARG A 356 7.56 -14.68 18.33
CA ARG A 356 7.49 -14.77 16.86
C ARG A 356 6.31 -13.99 16.31
N ILE A 357 5.13 -14.11 16.92
CA ILE A 357 3.93 -13.37 16.54
C ILE A 357 4.16 -11.85 16.69
N ALA A 358 4.73 -11.41 17.83
CA ALA A 358 5.03 -10.01 18.06
C ALA A 358 6.00 -9.42 17.02
N ASN A 359 7.03 -10.17 16.64
CA ASN A 359 8.01 -9.73 15.64
C ASN A 359 7.44 -9.76 14.23
N TRP A 360 6.62 -10.76 13.89
CA TRP A 360 5.99 -10.88 12.57
C TRP A 360 5.07 -9.69 12.25
N TRP A 361 4.32 -9.25 13.25
CA TRP A 361 3.42 -8.10 13.16
C TRP A 361 4.04 -6.80 13.67
N GLU A 362 5.36 -6.74 13.85
CA GLU A 362 6.01 -5.52 14.35
C GLU A 362 5.75 -4.37 13.37
N ASP A 363 6.01 -4.63 12.08
CA ASP A 363 6.00 -3.67 10.97
C ASP A 363 6.76 -2.38 11.31
N GLY A 364 7.97 -2.56 11.86
CA GLY A 364 8.86 -1.50 12.34
C GLY A 364 9.59 -0.75 11.22
N ILE A 365 10.69 -0.09 11.57
CA ILE A 365 11.54 0.72 10.66
C ILE A 365 12.00 -0.13 9.47
N GLY A 366 12.04 0.46 8.27
CA GLY A 366 12.47 -0.23 7.06
C GLY A 366 11.46 -1.26 6.51
N SER A 367 10.27 -1.39 7.12
CA SER A 367 9.16 -2.18 6.58
C SER A 367 8.15 -1.29 5.83
N TYR A 368 7.25 -1.91 5.08
CA TYR A 368 6.11 -1.24 4.46
C TYR A 368 4.96 -0.90 5.42
N THR A 369 5.19 -0.96 6.75
CA THR A 369 4.23 -0.60 7.81
C THR A 369 2.97 -1.49 7.83
N PRO A 370 2.10 -1.43 8.85
CA PRO A 370 0.89 -2.26 8.90
C PRO A 370 -0.04 -2.11 7.68
N PRO A 371 -0.29 -0.90 7.15
CA PRO A 371 -1.02 -0.74 5.89
C PRO A 371 -0.48 -1.58 4.71
N GLY A 372 0.85 -1.63 4.55
CA GLY A 372 1.48 -2.38 3.48
C GLY A 372 1.38 -3.91 3.65
N HIS A 373 1.37 -4.39 4.89
CA HIS A 373 1.24 -5.83 5.19
C HIS A 373 -0.08 -6.40 4.64
N TRP A 374 -1.18 -5.64 4.76
CA TRP A 374 -2.48 -6.05 4.20
C TRP A 374 -2.52 -6.08 2.67
N ASN A 375 -1.67 -5.29 2.01
CA ASN A 375 -1.52 -5.35 0.54
C ASN A 375 -0.83 -6.63 0.08
N LYS A 376 0.06 -7.21 0.89
CA LYS A 376 0.62 -8.53 0.64
C LYS A 376 -0.47 -9.61 0.63
N PHE A 377 -1.35 -9.64 1.64
CA PHE A 377 -2.45 -10.61 1.70
C PHE A 377 -3.46 -10.42 0.56
N ALA A 378 -3.78 -9.17 0.21
CA ALA A 378 -4.66 -8.85 -0.91
C ALA A 378 -4.11 -9.41 -2.23
N LYS A 379 -2.81 -9.22 -2.49
CA LYS A 379 -2.13 -9.72 -3.70
C LYS A 379 -2.20 -11.25 -3.82
N GLU A 380 -1.93 -11.97 -2.74
CA GLU A 380 -2.03 -13.44 -2.71
C GLU A 380 -3.45 -13.91 -3.05
N ALA A 381 -4.47 -13.26 -2.48
CA ALA A 381 -5.88 -13.57 -2.75
C ALA A 381 -6.30 -13.21 -4.19
N ILE A 382 -5.85 -12.08 -4.72
CA ILE A 382 -6.09 -11.64 -6.10
C ILE A 382 -5.55 -12.67 -7.11
N VAL A 383 -4.31 -13.13 -6.91
CA VAL A 383 -3.67 -14.11 -7.80
C VAL A 383 -4.37 -15.48 -7.68
N LYS A 384 -4.68 -15.93 -6.46
CA LYS A 384 -5.44 -17.16 -6.21
C LYS A 384 -6.80 -17.14 -6.92
N ALA A 385 -7.47 -15.99 -6.93
CA ALA A 385 -8.77 -15.79 -7.58
C ALA A 385 -8.67 -15.43 -9.08
N LYS A 386 -7.46 -15.32 -9.64
CA LYS A 386 -7.20 -14.99 -11.05
C LYS A 386 -7.97 -13.76 -11.55
N LEU A 387 -8.02 -12.71 -10.73
CA LEU A 387 -8.74 -11.48 -11.08
C LEU A 387 -8.03 -10.71 -12.19
N ASN A 388 -8.81 -10.09 -13.09
CA ASN A 388 -8.27 -9.15 -14.08
C ASN A 388 -7.75 -7.85 -13.43
N PRO A 389 -7.04 -6.97 -14.17
CA PRO A 389 -6.53 -5.70 -13.64
C PRO A 389 -7.61 -4.82 -13.01
N LEU A 390 -8.79 -4.71 -13.63
CA LEU A 390 -9.90 -3.88 -13.13
C LEU A 390 -10.38 -4.37 -11.74
N ARG A 391 -10.67 -5.66 -11.58
CA ARG A 391 -11.07 -6.23 -10.27
C ARG A 391 -9.94 -6.17 -9.25
N SER A 392 -8.69 -6.31 -9.67
CA SER A 392 -7.53 -6.19 -8.78
C SER A 392 -7.40 -4.76 -8.23
N ALA A 393 -7.51 -3.75 -9.09
CA ALA A 393 -7.51 -2.35 -8.68
C ALA A 393 -8.71 -2.04 -7.77
N ARG A 394 -9.88 -2.62 -8.05
CA ARG A 394 -11.08 -2.50 -7.19
C ARG A 394 -10.81 -3.00 -5.77
N VAL A 395 -10.25 -4.21 -5.61
CA VAL A 395 -9.89 -4.77 -4.28
C VAL A 395 -8.98 -3.81 -3.52
N PHE A 396 -7.89 -3.37 -4.16
CA PHE A 396 -6.95 -2.45 -3.53
C PHE A 396 -7.57 -1.10 -3.19
N ALA A 397 -8.41 -0.53 -4.07
CA ALA A 397 -9.03 0.78 -3.84
C ALA A 397 -9.91 0.79 -2.59
N TYR A 398 -10.80 -0.20 -2.45
CA TYR A 398 -11.66 -0.28 -1.28
C TYR A 398 -10.91 -0.64 0.00
N MET A 399 -9.92 -1.54 -0.10
CA MET A 399 -9.12 -1.92 1.07
C MET A 399 -8.26 -0.75 1.55
N ASN A 400 -7.51 -0.09 0.66
CA ASN A 400 -6.59 0.97 1.03
C ASN A 400 -7.31 2.27 1.46
N THR A 401 -8.48 2.57 0.88
CA THR A 401 -9.30 3.68 1.39
C THR A 401 -9.88 3.37 2.78
N ALA A 402 -10.29 2.13 3.06
CA ALA A 402 -10.70 1.72 4.40
C ALA A 402 -9.54 1.81 5.41
N ILE A 403 -8.34 1.35 5.03
CA ILE A 403 -7.14 1.41 5.87
C ILE A 403 -6.72 2.86 6.13
N MET A 404 -6.80 3.76 5.14
CA MET A 404 -6.52 5.18 5.36
C MET A 404 -7.53 5.81 6.32
N ASP A 405 -8.84 5.58 6.13
CA ASP A 405 -9.88 6.08 7.03
C ASP A 405 -9.70 5.54 8.45
N ALA A 406 -9.30 4.27 8.57
CA ALA A 406 -8.96 3.64 9.85
C ALA A 406 -7.76 4.31 10.52
N GLY A 407 -6.76 4.72 9.72
CA GLY A 407 -5.65 5.53 10.20
C GLY A 407 -6.09 6.89 10.73
N VAL A 408 -6.92 7.60 9.96
CA VAL A 408 -7.44 8.92 10.36
C VAL A 408 -8.24 8.80 11.67
N ALA A 409 -9.17 7.84 11.75
CA ALA A 409 -9.98 7.58 12.94
C ALA A 409 -9.13 7.13 14.15
N CYS A 410 -8.11 6.31 13.93
CA CYS A 410 -7.21 5.87 15.00
C CYS A 410 -6.37 7.02 15.53
N TRP A 411 -5.80 7.85 14.65
CA TRP A 411 -5.01 9.01 15.07
C TRP A 411 -5.86 10.08 15.75
N ASP A 412 -7.09 10.27 15.30
CA ASP A 412 -8.05 11.08 16.03
C ASP A 412 -8.23 10.57 17.47
N ALA A 413 -8.55 9.29 17.67
CA ALA A 413 -8.68 8.72 19.02
C ALA A 413 -7.39 8.88 19.85
N LYS A 414 -6.23 8.61 19.24
CA LYS A 414 -4.91 8.76 19.90
C LYS A 414 -4.69 10.16 20.45
N TYR A 415 -4.92 11.18 19.65
CA TYR A 415 -4.64 12.55 20.05
C TYR A 415 -5.81 13.20 20.80
N TYR A 416 -7.04 12.69 20.66
CA TYR A 416 -8.19 13.10 21.46
C TYR A 416 -8.07 12.63 22.92
N TYR A 417 -7.74 11.35 23.14
CA TYR A 417 -7.61 10.73 24.47
C TYR A 417 -6.21 10.86 25.07
N HIS A 418 -5.18 11.03 24.24
CA HIS A 418 -3.78 11.19 24.63
C HIS A 418 -3.34 10.15 25.67
N TYR A 419 -3.74 8.89 25.49
CA TYR A 419 -3.62 7.85 26.52
C TYR A 419 -2.16 7.34 26.67
N PRO A 420 -1.63 7.20 27.90
CA PRO A 420 -0.26 6.77 28.15
C PRO A 420 -0.01 5.30 27.78
N ARG A 421 1.24 4.97 27.44
CA ARG A 421 1.70 3.62 27.11
C ARG A 421 1.97 2.77 28.37
N PRO A 422 2.05 1.44 28.22
CA PRO A 422 2.51 0.55 29.29
C PRO A 422 3.82 0.98 29.98
N ILE A 423 4.81 1.44 29.20
CA ILE A 423 6.10 1.86 29.75
C ILE A 423 6.02 3.11 30.65
N GLU A 424 4.98 3.93 30.50
CA GLU A 424 4.77 5.15 31.31
C GLU A 424 4.06 4.86 32.63
N THR A 425 3.16 3.87 32.63
CA THR A 425 2.30 3.59 33.78
C THR A 425 2.77 2.40 34.62
N ILE A 426 3.62 1.54 34.06
CA ILE A 426 4.18 0.39 34.77
C ILE A 426 5.66 0.64 35.05
N SER A 427 5.97 0.89 36.31
CA SER A 427 7.35 1.09 36.77
C SER A 427 8.27 -0.08 36.38
N GLY A 428 9.40 0.25 35.75
CA GLY A 428 10.42 -0.71 35.34
C GLY A 428 10.04 -1.62 34.16
N PHE A 429 8.91 -1.38 33.49
CA PHE A 429 8.45 -2.21 32.39
C PHE A 429 9.34 -2.06 31.16
N LYS A 430 9.69 -3.18 30.53
CA LYS A 430 10.47 -3.22 29.28
C LYS A 430 9.63 -3.86 28.18
N THR A 431 9.58 -3.20 27.03
CA THR A 431 8.92 -3.70 25.82
C THR A 431 9.88 -4.61 25.05
N ILE A 432 9.34 -5.55 24.26
CA ILE A 432 10.18 -6.32 23.32
C ILE A 432 10.31 -5.64 21.96
N LEU A 433 9.36 -4.75 21.64
CA LEU A 433 9.38 -3.92 20.42
C LEU A 433 9.78 -2.48 20.78
N GLY A 434 10.23 -1.70 19.81
CA GLY A 434 10.44 -0.26 19.99
C GLY A 434 9.16 0.44 20.46
N THR A 435 9.29 1.42 21.37
CA THR A 435 8.13 2.20 21.82
C THR A 435 7.77 3.22 20.74
N PRO A 436 6.55 3.17 20.16
CA PRO A 436 6.20 4.08 19.07
C PRO A 436 5.93 5.51 19.57
N ASN A 437 6.30 6.51 18.77
CA ASN A 437 6.15 7.94 19.07
C ASN A 437 4.73 8.48 18.86
N PHE A 438 3.74 7.89 19.53
CA PHE A 438 2.35 8.35 19.53
C PHE A 438 1.57 7.71 20.69
N PRO A 439 0.45 8.32 21.14
CA PRO A 439 -0.38 7.79 22.23
C PRO A 439 -0.87 6.36 22.01
N ALA A 440 -1.23 5.67 23.09
CA ALA A 440 -1.58 4.25 23.06
C ALA A 440 -2.96 3.99 22.43
N TYR A 441 -4.00 4.67 22.88
CA TYR A 441 -5.38 4.27 22.59
C TYR A 441 -5.97 4.97 21.34
N THR A 442 -6.53 4.27 20.35
CA THR A 442 -6.58 2.81 20.16
C THR A 442 -5.32 2.26 19.48
N SER A 443 -5.15 0.95 19.43
CA SER A 443 -4.03 0.31 18.72
C SER A 443 -4.13 0.48 17.20
N GLY A 444 -3.17 1.16 16.58
CA GLY A 444 -3.12 1.36 15.13
C GLY A 444 -3.07 0.07 14.34
N HIS A 445 -2.21 -0.89 14.72
CA HIS A 445 -2.17 -2.23 14.12
C HIS A 445 -3.53 -2.92 14.14
N SER A 446 -4.27 -2.79 15.25
CA SER A 446 -5.60 -3.40 15.37
C SER A 446 -6.61 -2.73 14.45
N THR A 447 -6.64 -1.39 14.43
CA THR A 447 -7.59 -0.61 13.61
C THR A 447 -7.33 -0.78 12.11
N PHE A 448 -6.07 -0.69 11.66
CA PHE A 448 -5.70 -0.95 10.26
C PHE A 448 -6.07 -2.38 9.85
N SER A 449 -5.73 -3.35 10.70
CA SER A 449 -5.94 -4.76 10.39
C SER A 449 -7.39 -5.15 10.29
N ALA A 450 -8.21 -4.71 11.23
CA ALA A 450 -9.65 -4.97 11.17
C ALA A 450 -10.30 -4.33 9.94
N ALA A 451 -9.93 -3.10 9.57
CA ALA A 451 -10.47 -2.45 8.38
C ALA A 451 -10.08 -3.19 7.09
N GLY A 452 -8.80 -3.55 6.94
CA GLY A 452 -8.32 -4.34 5.82
C GLY A 452 -8.98 -5.72 5.74
N ALA A 453 -9.07 -6.42 6.87
CA ALA A 453 -9.68 -7.75 6.95
C ALA A 453 -11.17 -7.75 6.59
N GLU A 454 -11.96 -6.76 7.04
CA GLU A 454 -13.39 -6.71 6.71
C GLU A 454 -13.62 -6.47 5.21
N VAL A 455 -12.78 -5.64 4.57
CA VAL A 455 -12.86 -5.46 3.13
C VAL A 455 -12.44 -6.72 2.38
N LEU A 456 -11.30 -7.34 2.73
CA LEU A 456 -10.87 -8.58 2.07
C LEU A 456 -11.86 -9.74 2.30
N ALA A 457 -12.47 -9.84 3.48
CA ALA A 457 -13.51 -10.81 3.78
C ALA A 457 -14.76 -10.61 2.90
N HIS A 458 -15.06 -9.39 2.47
CA HIS A 458 -16.14 -9.11 1.51
C HIS A 458 -15.77 -9.58 0.10
N PHE A 459 -14.57 -9.28 -0.37
CA PHE A 459 -14.12 -9.64 -1.73
C PHE A 459 -13.81 -11.14 -1.89
N PHE A 460 -13.37 -11.80 -0.82
CA PHE A 460 -12.93 -13.20 -0.81
C PHE A 460 -13.63 -13.96 0.33
N PRO A 461 -14.94 -14.24 0.20
CA PRO A 461 -15.75 -14.80 1.30
C PRO A 461 -15.26 -16.18 1.78
N ALA A 462 -14.65 -16.98 0.89
CA ALA A 462 -14.07 -18.28 1.25
C ALA A 462 -12.91 -18.17 2.25
N ASP A 463 -12.15 -17.06 2.21
CA ASP A 463 -10.99 -16.81 3.07
C ASP A 463 -11.31 -15.80 4.20
N ALA A 464 -12.59 -15.39 4.33
CA ALA A 464 -13.03 -14.36 5.28
C ALA A 464 -12.65 -14.65 6.74
N ALA A 465 -12.79 -15.91 7.18
CA ALA A 465 -12.43 -16.31 8.54
C ALA A 465 -10.92 -16.15 8.78
N GLN A 466 -10.09 -16.42 7.76
CA GLN A 466 -8.64 -16.31 7.85
C GLN A 466 -8.19 -14.85 7.96
N PHE A 467 -8.75 -13.95 7.15
CA PHE A 467 -8.44 -12.52 7.24
C PHE A 467 -8.79 -11.96 8.63
N ARG A 468 -9.96 -12.30 9.16
CA ARG A 468 -10.35 -11.88 10.51
C ARG A 468 -9.43 -12.47 11.58
N ALA A 469 -9.04 -13.74 11.46
CA ALA A 469 -8.08 -14.36 12.37
C ALA A 469 -6.71 -13.67 12.34
N TRP A 470 -6.21 -13.29 11.16
CA TRP A 470 -4.98 -12.51 11.04
C TRP A 470 -5.11 -11.12 11.67
N ALA A 471 -6.26 -10.45 11.56
CA ALA A 471 -6.47 -9.18 12.26
C ALA A 471 -6.45 -9.32 13.79
N GLU A 472 -7.08 -10.36 14.33
CA GLU A 472 -7.03 -10.65 15.76
C GLU A 472 -5.61 -11.02 16.22
N GLU A 473 -4.85 -11.76 15.40
CA GLU A 473 -3.43 -12.07 15.69
C GLU A 473 -2.56 -10.81 15.67
N ALA A 474 -2.75 -9.92 14.70
CA ALA A 474 -2.09 -8.62 14.63
C ALA A 474 -2.40 -7.76 15.86
N ALA A 475 -3.64 -7.77 16.34
CA ALA A 475 -4.05 -7.05 17.54
C ALA A 475 -3.39 -7.64 18.80
N VAL A 476 -3.46 -8.95 18.99
CA VAL A 476 -2.89 -9.62 20.17
C VAL A 476 -1.36 -9.56 20.19
N SER A 477 -0.72 -9.48 19.02
CA SER A 477 0.73 -9.32 18.88
C SER A 477 1.24 -8.07 19.63
N ARG A 478 0.40 -7.04 19.79
CA ARG A 478 0.78 -5.79 20.46
C ARG A 478 0.84 -5.91 21.99
N LEU A 479 0.04 -6.83 22.55
CA LEU A 479 0.10 -7.20 23.97
C LEU A 479 1.39 -8.00 24.21
N TYR A 480 1.71 -8.95 23.34
CA TYR A 480 2.98 -9.67 23.39
C TYR A 480 4.17 -8.73 23.21
N GLY A 481 4.03 -7.71 22.36
CA GLY A 481 5.00 -6.62 22.19
C GLY A 481 5.22 -5.76 23.44
N GLY A 482 4.26 -5.77 24.37
CA GLY A 482 4.24 -4.94 25.57
C GLY A 482 3.92 -3.46 25.30
N ILE A 483 3.41 -3.10 24.12
CA ILE A 483 3.24 -1.69 23.73
C ILE A 483 1.79 -1.20 23.76
N HIS A 484 0.84 -2.10 24.01
CA HIS A 484 -0.60 -1.85 24.10
C HIS A 484 -1.23 -2.73 25.18
N TYR A 485 -2.30 -2.22 25.80
CA TYR A 485 -3.20 -3.00 26.65
C TYR A 485 -4.20 -3.80 25.81
N ARG A 486 -4.90 -4.76 26.42
CA ARG A 486 -5.95 -5.51 25.73
C ARG A 486 -7.09 -4.62 25.25
N PHE A 487 -7.54 -3.65 26.07
CA PHE A 487 -8.57 -2.70 25.63
C PHE A 487 -8.14 -1.83 24.43
N ASP A 488 -6.84 -1.48 24.29
CA ASP A 488 -6.35 -0.75 23.10
C ASP A 488 -6.58 -1.58 21.82
N ALA A 489 -6.35 -2.89 21.93
CA ALA A 489 -6.41 -3.83 20.83
C ALA A 489 -7.85 -4.20 20.45
N GLU A 490 -8.66 -4.59 21.43
CA GLU A 490 -10.06 -5.00 21.20
C GLU A 490 -10.94 -3.84 20.72
N VAL A 491 -10.76 -2.65 21.28
CA VAL A 491 -11.45 -1.46 20.79
C VAL A 491 -10.90 -1.04 19.42
N GLY A 492 -9.60 -1.16 19.18
CA GLY A 492 -9.01 -0.92 17.86
C GLY A 492 -9.61 -1.84 16.78
N ILE A 493 -9.78 -3.12 17.08
CA ILE A 493 -10.49 -4.07 16.20
C ILE A 493 -11.92 -3.59 15.91
N THR A 494 -12.66 -3.20 16.96
CA THR A 494 -14.04 -2.72 16.82
C THR A 494 -14.11 -1.46 15.95
N GLN A 495 -13.24 -0.49 16.20
CA GLN A 495 -13.13 0.73 15.41
C GLN A 495 -12.81 0.42 13.94
N GLY A 496 -11.84 -0.47 13.69
CA GLY A 496 -11.46 -0.87 12.33
C GLY A 496 -12.59 -1.59 11.59
N LYS A 497 -13.34 -2.47 12.27
CA LYS A 497 -14.53 -3.13 11.70
C LYS A 497 -15.60 -2.11 11.30
N ASN A 498 -15.86 -1.13 12.16
CA ASN A 498 -16.83 -0.05 11.88
C ASN A 498 -16.41 0.78 10.66
N VAL A 499 -15.14 1.15 10.55
CA VAL A 499 -14.60 1.85 9.36
C VAL A 499 -14.70 0.98 8.11
N GLY A 500 -14.26 -0.28 8.18
CA GLY A 500 -14.31 -1.23 7.07
C GLY A 500 -15.72 -1.42 6.51
N ALA A 501 -16.74 -1.39 7.37
CA ALA A 501 -18.14 -1.48 6.96
C ALA A 501 -18.57 -0.35 6.00
N TYR A 502 -18.06 0.88 6.15
CA TYR A 502 -18.35 1.97 5.20
C TYR A 502 -17.79 1.68 3.82
N ALA A 503 -16.54 1.20 3.73
CA ALA A 503 -15.92 0.83 2.45
C ALA A 503 -16.63 -0.37 1.80
N VAL A 504 -16.99 -1.39 2.59
CA VAL A 504 -17.78 -2.54 2.11
C VAL A 504 -19.16 -2.10 1.60
N ASN A 505 -19.84 -1.19 2.32
CA ASN A 505 -21.12 -0.66 1.87
C ASN A 505 -20.98 0.13 0.56
N ARG A 506 -19.91 0.90 0.40
CA ARG A 506 -19.62 1.58 -0.87
C ARG A 506 -19.38 0.57 -1.99
N ALA A 507 -18.53 -0.43 -1.77
CA ALA A 507 -18.23 -1.48 -2.73
C ALA A 507 -19.48 -2.25 -3.19
N LYS A 508 -20.39 -2.61 -2.27
CA LYS A 508 -21.66 -3.28 -2.63
C LYS A 508 -22.53 -2.48 -3.59
N ASN A 509 -22.38 -1.15 -3.60
CA ASN A 509 -23.23 -0.22 -4.33
C ASN A 509 -22.58 0.39 -5.59
N ASP A 510 -21.41 -0.12 -5.98
CA ASP A 510 -20.65 0.39 -7.14
C ASP A 510 -21.03 -0.26 -8.47
N GLY A 511 -21.94 -1.24 -8.48
CA GLY A 511 -22.42 -1.87 -9.71
C GLY A 511 -21.54 -3.00 -10.25
N ALA A 512 -20.54 -3.46 -9.50
CA ALA A 512 -19.64 -4.56 -9.90
C ALA A 512 -20.08 -5.97 -9.46
N GLN A 513 -21.36 -6.15 -9.10
CA GLN A 513 -21.92 -7.43 -8.64
C GLN A 513 -21.97 -8.48 -9.75
#